data_AF-A0AA97HSE8-F1
#
_entry.id   AF-A0AA97HSE8-F1
#
_cell.length_a   1.000
_cell.length_b   1.000
_cell.length_c   1.000
_cell.angle_alpha   90.00
_cell.angle_beta   90.00
_cell.angle_gamma   90.00
#
_symmetry.space_group_name_H-M   'P 1'
#
loop_
_entity.id
_entity.type
_entity.pdbx_description
1 polymer ?
#
loop_
_entity_poly.entity_id
_entity_poly.type
_entity_poly.pdbx_seq_one_letter_code
_entity_poly.pdbx_strand_id
1 'polypeptide(L)' 'MNTIIQNILAFSVLAFAIRFLVLKFVWKPKKKTAKACGGDDGCGCH' A
#
# COMPACT_ATOMS: atom_id res chain seq x y z
N MET A 1 -6.06 34.84 -0.78
CA MET A 1 -6.35 33.41 -1.06
C MET A 1 -5.60 33.02 -2.31
N ASN A 2 -4.39 32.47 -2.16
CA ASN A 2 -3.52 32.18 -3.29
C ASN A 2 -3.80 30.75 -3.79
N THR A 3 -4.78 30.63 -4.69
CA THR A 3 -5.28 29.37 -5.29
C THR A 3 -4.16 28.53 -5.87
N ILE A 4 -3.08 29.16 -6.34
CA ILE A 4 -1.87 28.49 -6.83
C ILE A 4 -1.24 27.60 -5.74
N ILE A 5 -1.10 28.10 -4.51
CA ILE A 5 -0.49 27.33 -3.41
C ILE A 5 -1.38 26.16 -3.01
N GLN A 6 -2.70 26.35 -2.98
CA GLN A 6 -3.65 25.29 -2.61
C GLN A 6 -3.69 24.16 -3.65
N ASN A 7 -3.61 24.49 -4.95
CA ASN A 7 -3.48 23.48 -6.01
C ASN A 7 -2.18 22.69 -5.90
N ILE A 8 -1.05 23.35 -5.63
CA ILE A 8 0.25 22.67 -5.45
C ILE A 8 0.18 21.68 -4.27
N LEU A 9 -0.43 22.06 -3.16
CA LEU A 9 -0.65 21.13 -2.03
C LEU A 9 -1.58 19.98 -2.42
N ALA A 10 -2.70 20.26 -3.08
CA ALA A 10 -3.65 19.23 -3.49
C ALA A 10 -3.01 18.19 -4.44
N PHE A 11 -2.29 18.65 -5.46
CA PHE A 11 -1.59 17.77 -6.40
C PHE A 11 -0.43 17.03 -5.77
N SER A 12 0.31 17.65 -4.84
CA SER A 12 1.41 16.98 -4.15
C SER A 12 0.92 15.85 -3.25
N VAL A 13 -0.17 16.06 -2.49
CA VAL A 13 -0.80 15.02 -1.66
C VAL A 13 -1.34 13.88 -2.53
N LEU A 14 -2.01 14.19 -3.64
CA LEU A 14 -2.50 13.20 -4.59
C LEU A 14 -1.35 12.37 -5.18
N ALA A 15 -0.28 13.02 -5.63
CA ALA A 15 0.90 12.33 -6.15
C ALA A 15 1.58 11.45 -5.10
N PHE A 16 1.67 11.91 -3.85
CA PHE A 16 2.24 11.14 -2.75
C PHE A 16 1.40 9.92 -2.41
N ALA A 17 0.07 10.05 -2.40
CA ALA A 17 -0.85 8.94 -2.16
C ALA A 17 -0.73 7.88 -3.26
N ILE A 18 -0.74 8.29 -4.53
CA ILE A 18 -0.55 7.36 -5.67
C ILE A 18 0.81 6.68 -5.57
N ARG A 19 1.89 7.44 -5.33
CA ARG A 19 3.24 6.88 -5.16
C ARG A 19 3.29 5.87 -4.01
N PHE A 20 2.68 6.17 -2.86
CA PHE A 20 2.64 5.26 -1.72
C PHE A 20 1.88 3.97 -2.04
N LEU A 21 0.72 4.07 -2.70
CA LEU A 21 -0.07 2.91 -3.09
C LEU A 21 0.68 2.03 -4.10
N VAL A 22 1.29 2.63 -5.12
CA VAL A 22 2.10 1.90 -6.12
C VAL A 22 3.30 1.22 -5.44
N LEU A 23 4.04 1.94 -4.60
CA LEU A 23 5.19 1.35 -3.89
C LEU A 23 4.77 0.23 -2.94
N LYS A 24 3.67 0.41 -2.21
CA LYS A 24 3.21 -0.54 -1.19
C LYS A 24 2.56 -1.79 -1.77
N PHE A 25 1.80 -1.66 -2.84
CA PHE A 25 0.97 -2.76 -3.36
C PHE A 25 1.50 -3.34 -4.68
N VAL A 26 2.15 -2.54 -5.53
CA VAL A 26 2.62 -2.98 -6.86
C VAL A 26 4.11 -3.29 -6.88
N TRP A 27 4.95 -2.47 -6.25
CA TRP A 27 6.41 -2.65 -6.24
C TRP A 27 6.94 -3.45 -5.05
N LYS A 28 6.25 -3.39 -3.91
CA LYS A 28 6.53 -4.23 -2.74
C LYS A 28 5.29 -5.05 -2.37
N PRO A 29 4.70 -5.86 -3.27
CA PRO A 29 3.86 -6.93 -2.77
C PRO A 29 4.82 -7.75 -1.91
N LYS A 30 4.65 -7.70 -0.58
CA LYS A 30 5.26 -8.69 0.30
C LYS A 30 4.98 -9.99 -0.42
N LYS A 31 6.04 -10.66 -0.90
CA LYS A 31 5.95 -12.03 -1.42
C LYS A 31 5.01 -12.69 -0.44
N LYS A 32 3.83 -13.11 -0.89
CA LYS A 32 2.90 -13.81 -0.01
C LYS A 32 3.81 -14.79 0.71
N THR A 33 3.99 -14.62 2.01
CA THR A 33 4.57 -15.69 2.78
C THR A 33 3.62 -16.81 2.45
N ALA A 34 4.07 -17.74 1.60
CA ALA A 34 3.46 -19.04 1.58
C ALA A 34 3.41 -19.39 3.07
N LYS A 35 2.23 -19.80 3.56
CA LYS A 35 1.96 -20.09 4.97
C LYS A 35 1.52 -18.89 5.83
N ALA A 36 0.42 -18.24 5.46
CA ALA A 36 -0.59 -17.82 6.45
C ALA A 36 -1.90 -18.51 6.06
N CYS A 37 -2.31 -19.49 6.86
CA CYS A 37 -3.40 -20.46 6.67
C CYS A 37 -3.13 -21.60 5.67
N GLY A 38 -2.21 -22.50 6.05
CA GLY A 38 -2.05 -23.80 5.41
C GLY A 38 -0.74 -23.93 4.65
N GLY A 39 0.33 -24.14 5.40
CA GLY A 39 1.47 -24.82 4.82
C GLY A 39 1.93 -25.93 5.74
N ASP A 40 1.80 -27.14 5.23
CA ASP A 40 2.13 -28.43 5.84
C ASP A 40 1.34 -28.83 7.09
N ASP A 41 1.26 -28.04 8.15
CA ASP A 41 0.64 -28.51 9.40
C ASP A 41 0.05 -27.35 10.21
N GLY A 42 -1.25 -27.41 10.56
CA GLY A 42 -1.86 -26.46 11.49
C GLY A 42 -2.90 -25.54 10.85
N CYS A 43 -3.95 -26.15 10.30
CA CYS A 43 -5.27 -25.56 10.42
C CYS A 43 -5.55 -25.45 11.93
N GLY A 44 -5.84 -24.24 12.42
CA GLY A 44 -6.09 -23.92 13.83
C GLY A 44 -7.36 -24.54 14.40
N CYS A 45 -7.44 -25.86 14.37
CA CYS A 45 -8.39 -26.67 15.11
C CYS A 45 -7.57 -27.58 16.05
N HIS A 46 -7.62 -27.22 17.33
CA HIS A 46 -6.93 -27.75 18.52
C HIS A 46 -5.46 -27.37 18.71
#